data_AF-A0A455SYU6-F1
#
_entry.id   AF-A0A455SYU6-F1
#
_cell.length_a   1.000
_cell.length_b   1.000
_cell.length_c   1.000
_cell.angle_alpha   90.00
_cell.angle_beta   90.00
_cell.angle_gamma   90.00
#
_symmetry.space_group_name_H-M   'P 1'
#
loop_
_entity.id
_entity.type
_entity.pdbx_description
1 polymer ?
#
loop_
_entity_poly.entity_id
_entity_poly.type
_entity_poly.pdbx_seq_one_letter_code
_entity_poly.pdbx_strand_id
1 'polypeptide(L)'
;MEEDATMPLTLEERARHVPLKAAIDYLAAVCDGARRRDGAGFSGVDVRLGHWLARLPLDAWPDAVFERAWRLAQKYARQLQEAGMDPAALPRPSAARGRHHLAFHPSGEGFMVLFPYNAALIAALRRAFPQARFRQDPVKHFFLPRDPNPGSALLRWARIYEFTLGPGVQAALERPDSKERTE
;
A
#
# COMPACT_ATOMS: atom_id res chain seq x y z
N MET A 1 31.52 -11.44 -7.41
CA MET A 1 31.18 -10.20 -6.68
C MET A 1 29.72 -9.98 -6.97
N GLU A 2 28.87 -10.44 -6.05
CA GLU A 2 27.42 -10.53 -6.24
C GLU A 2 26.79 -9.14 -6.34
N GLU A 3 26.16 -8.88 -7.48
CA GLU A 3 25.23 -7.76 -7.65
C GLU A 3 23.99 -8.02 -6.77
N ASP A 4 24.06 -7.62 -5.49
CA ASP A 4 22.89 -7.45 -4.59
C ASP A 4 22.09 -6.23 -5.08
N ALA A 5 21.66 -6.28 -6.35
CA ALA A 5 20.93 -5.23 -7.01
C ALA A 5 19.52 -5.19 -6.44
N THR A 6 19.24 -4.05 -5.81
CA THR A 6 17.98 -3.54 -5.27
C THR A 6 16.87 -3.53 -6.34
N MET A 7 16.46 -4.69 -6.87
CA MET A 7 15.38 -4.85 -7.84
C MET A 7 14.03 -4.83 -7.12
N PRO A 8 13.01 -4.09 -7.60
CA PRO A 8 11.67 -4.14 -7.02
C PRO A 8 11.18 -5.59 -7.04
N LEU A 9 10.34 -6.00 -6.07
CA LEU A 9 9.65 -7.28 -6.17
C LEU A 9 8.99 -7.35 -7.54
N THR A 10 9.47 -8.28 -8.36
CA THR A 10 8.97 -8.52 -9.70
C THR A 10 7.48 -8.85 -9.63
N LEU A 11 6.76 -8.65 -10.73
CA LEU A 11 5.34 -9.02 -10.80
C LEU A 11 5.14 -10.50 -10.45
N GLU A 12 6.09 -11.36 -10.79
CA GLU A 12 6.10 -12.78 -10.44
C GLU A 12 6.27 -13.03 -8.94
N GLU A 13 7.18 -12.32 -8.28
CA GLU A 13 7.33 -12.42 -6.82
C GLU A 13 6.11 -11.87 -6.08
N ARG A 14 5.49 -10.81 -6.59
CA ARG A 14 4.21 -10.31 -6.06
C ARG A 14 3.10 -11.33 -6.26
N ALA A 15 3.05 -12.01 -7.41
CA ALA A 15 2.05 -13.04 -7.71
C ALA A 15 2.12 -14.24 -6.75
N ARG A 16 3.31 -14.56 -6.20
CA ARG A 16 3.44 -15.59 -5.15
C ARG A 16 2.63 -15.24 -3.91
N HIS A 17 2.36 -13.96 -3.64
CA HIS A 17 1.61 -13.50 -2.47
C HIS A 17 0.09 -13.38 -2.74
N VAL A 18 -0.42 -13.88 -3.87
CA VAL A 18 -1.88 -13.97 -4.13
C VAL A 18 -2.62 -14.72 -3.01
N PRO A 19 -2.13 -15.85 -2.46
CA PRO A 19 -2.77 -16.51 -1.33
C PRO A 19 -2.82 -15.63 -0.07
N LEU A 20 -1.79 -14.79 0.15
CA LEU A 20 -1.76 -13.85 1.28
C LEU A 20 -2.82 -12.76 1.11
N LYS A 21 -3.01 -12.24 -0.11
CA LYS A 21 -4.10 -11.30 -0.41
C LYS A 21 -5.46 -11.92 -0.12
N ALA A 22 -5.68 -13.15 -0.60
CA ALA A 22 -6.94 -13.87 -0.39
C ALA A 22 -7.24 -14.09 1.10
N ALA A 23 -6.23 -14.42 1.90
CA ALA A 23 -6.38 -14.55 3.35
C ALA A 23 -6.79 -13.23 4.01
N ILE A 24 -6.16 -12.11 3.63
CA ILE A 24 -6.52 -10.78 4.15
C ILE A 24 -7.93 -10.36 3.70
N ASP A 25 -8.32 -10.67 2.46
CA ASP A 25 -9.65 -10.40 1.94
C ASP A 25 -10.73 -11.18 2.68
N TYR A 26 -10.49 -12.46 2.95
CA TYR A 26 -11.38 -13.27 3.75
C TYR A 26 -11.55 -12.69 5.15
N LEU A 27 -10.43 -12.40 5.84
CA LEU A 27 -10.45 -11.81 7.19
C LEU A 27 -11.17 -10.46 7.22
N ALA A 28 -11.04 -9.65 6.16
CA ALA A 28 -11.76 -8.39 6.02
C ALA A 28 -13.26 -8.60 5.75
N ALA A 29 -13.63 -9.64 4.99
CA ALA A 29 -15.03 -9.93 4.65
C ALA A 29 -15.81 -10.50 5.84
N VAL A 30 -15.18 -11.34 6.66
CA VAL A 30 -15.79 -11.86 7.91
C VAL A 30 -15.72 -10.86 9.06
N CYS A 31 -14.95 -9.77 8.91
CA CYS A 31 -14.93 -8.68 9.88
C CYS A 31 -16.15 -7.78 9.69
N ASP A 32 -17.08 -7.83 10.63
CA ASP A 32 -18.24 -6.93 10.65
C ASP A 32 -17.90 -5.48 11.09
N GLY A 33 -16.62 -5.14 11.15
CA GLY A 33 -16.11 -3.88 11.66
C GLY A 33 -16.05 -3.82 13.19
N ALA A 34 -15.92 -4.98 13.86
CA ALA A 34 -15.97 -5.12 15.32
C ALA A 34 -17.30 -4.62 15.93
N ARG A 35 -18.40 -4.76 15.17
CA ARG A 35 -19.75 -4.39 15.62
C ARG A 35 -20.30 -5.44 16.59
N ARG A 36 -19.97 -6.71 16.38
CA ARG A 36 -20.24 -7.80 17.32
C ARG A 36 -18.94 -8.29 17.97
N ARG A 37 -19.05 -8.73 19.23
CA ARG A 37 -17.97 -9.44 19.93
C ARG A 37 -18.15 -10.94 19.73
N ASP A 38 -18.06 -11.39 18.48
CA ASP A 38 -18.17 -12.81 18.10
C ASP A 38 -16.81 -13.49 17.90
N GLY A 39 -15.72 -12.71 17.95
CA GLY A 39 -14.36 -13.22 17.77
C GLY A 39 -14.00 -13.48 16.30
N ALA A 40 -14.83 -13.02 15.35
CA ALA A 40 -14.60 -13.11 13.91
C ALA A 40 -13.99 -11.81 13.35
N GLY A 41 -13.06 -11.96 12.40
CA GLY A 41 -12.37 -10.87 11.73
C GLY A 41 -11.26 -10.22 12.56
N PHE A 42 -10.92 -8.98 12.18
CA PHE A 42 -9.83 -8.22 12.78
C PHE A 42 -10.18 -7.64 14.15
N SER A 43 -9.18 -7.56 15.02
CA SER A 43 -9.29 -6.85 16.30
C SER A 43 -9.41 -5.34 16.04
N GLY A 44 -9.90 -4.56 17.01
CA GLY A 44 -10.02 -3.10 16.85
C GLY A 44 -8.70 -2.38 16.51
N VAL A 45 -7.55 -2.99 16.82
CA VAL A 45 -6.22 -2.48 16.43
C VAL A 45 -5.91 -2.77 14.96
N ASP A 46 -6.35 -3.92 14.46
CA ASP A 46 -5.98 -4.43 13.13
C ASP A 46 -7.01 -4.13 12.05
N VAL A 47 -8.27 -3.84 12.43
CA VAL A 47 -9.41 -3.65 11.52
C VAL A 47 -9.15 -2.60 10.45
N ARG A 48 -8.53 -1.48 10.82
CA ARG A 48 -8.20 -0.41 9.86
C ARG A 48 -7.15 -0.85 8.84
N LEU A 49 -6.09 -1.51 9.30
CA LEU A 49 -5.03 -2.00 8.42
C LEU A 49 -5.53 -3.13 7.53
N GLY A 50 -6.27 -4.09 8.10
CA GLY A 50 -6.83 -5.23 7.38
C GLY A 50 -7.80 -4.81 6.27
N HIS A 51 -8.76 -3.93 6.56
CA HIS A 51 -9.65 -3.41 5.52
C HIS A 51 -8.93 -2.53 4.50
N TRP A 52 -7.90 -1.77 4.89
CA TRP A 52 -7.12 -0.97 3.96
C TRP A 52 -6.34 -1.85 2.98
N LEU A 53 -5.69 -2.91 3.47
CA LEU A 53 -5.02 -3.91 2.64
C LEU A 53 -5.99 -4.63 1.70
N ALA A 54 -7.17 -5.01 2.19
CA ALA A 54 -8.17 -5.72 1.39
C ALA A 54 -8.70 -4.88 0.21
N ARG A 55 -8.83 -3.56 0.40
CA ARG A 55 -9.28 -2.63 -0.67
C ARG A 55 -8.23 -2.38 -1.75
N LEU A 56 -6.95 -2.54 -1.44
CA LEU A 56 -5.87 -2.33 -2.40
C LEU A 56 -5.64 -3.61 -3.20
N PRO A 57 -5.47 -3.52 -4.53
CA PRO A 57 -5.01 -4.68 -5.28
C PRO A 57 -3.54 -5.00 -4.88
N LEU A 58 -3.13 -6.26 -4.96
CA LEU A 58 -1.87 -6.76 -4.39
C LEU A 58 -0.62 -6.06 -4.95
N ASP A 59 -0.70 -5.68 -6.21
CA ASP A 59 0.25 -4.89 -6.97
C ASP A 59 0.36 -3.44 -6.47
N ALA A 60 -0.68 -2.90 -5.84
CA ALA A 60 -0.65 -1.62 -5.14
C ALA A 60 -0.22 -1.71 -3.67
N TRP A 61 0.08 -2.92 -3.16
CA TRP A 61 0.61 -3.06 -1.80
C TRP A 61 2.05 -2.53 -1.74
N PRO A 62 2.35 -1.62 -0.80
CA PRO A 62 3.73 -1.24 -0.52
C PRO A 62 4.54 -2.45 -0.02
N ASP A 63 5.79 -2.58 -0.42
CA ASP A 63 6.60 -3.76 -0.02
C ASP A 63 6.73 -3.89 1.51
N ALA A 64 6.77 -2.75 2.21
CA ALA A 64 6.84 -2.68 3.67
C ALA A 64 5.60 -3.23 4.38
N VAL A 65 4.46 -3.38 3.70
CA VAL A 65 3.23 -3.91 4.33
C VAL A 65 3.09 -5.42 4.16
N PHE A 66 3.84 -6.07 3.27
CA PHE A 66 3.75 -7.52 3.06
C PHE A 66 4.10 -8.30 4.34
N GLU A 67 5.20 -7.97 5.01
CA GLU A 67 5.58 -8.63 6.27
C GLU A 67 4.51 -8.42 7.35
N ARG A 68 3.87 -7.24 7.37
CA ARG A 68 2.81 -6.94 8.34
C ARG A 68 1.51 -7.68 8.00
N ALA A 69 1.17 -7.81 6.72
CA ALA A 69 0.05 -8.62 6.24
C ALA A 69 0.27 -10.10 6.54
N TRP A 70 1.47 -10.63 6.33
CA TRP A 70 1.81 -12.02 6.69
C TRP A 70 1.66 -12.25 8.20
N ARG A 71 2.15 -11.34 9.05
CA ARG A 71 1.94 -11.43 10.51
C ARG A 71 0.46 -11.36 10.90
N LEU A 72 -0.35 -10.57 10.20
CA LEU A 72 -1.81 -10.57 10.41
C LEU A 72 -2.39 -11.94 10.08
N ALA A 73 -2.06 -12.52 8.92
CA ALA A 73 -2.54 -13.85 8.55
C ALA A 73 -2.14 -14.91 9.58
N GLN A 74 -0.90 -14.88 10.09
CA GLN A 74 -0.47 -15.79 11.16
C GLN A 74 -1.21 -15.56 12.48
N LYS A 75 -1.47 -14.29 12.85
CA LYS A 75 -2.23 -13.95 14.07
C LYS A 75 -3.66 -14.49 14.01
N TYR A 76 -4.28 -14.45 12.84
CA TYR A 76 -5.64 -14.92 12.59
C TYR A 76 -5.70 -16.33 11.99
N ALA A 77 -4.63 -17.12 12.14
CA ALA A 77 -4.48 -18.45 11.56
C ALA A 77 -5.67 -19.37 11.86
N ARG A 78 -6.19 -19.34 13.09
CA ARG A 78 -7.34 -20.17 13.49
C ARG A 78 -8.59 -19.90 12.65
N GLN A 79 -8.89 -18.63 12.37
CA GLN A 79 -10.06 -18.25 11.55
C GLN A 79 -9.86 -18.63 10.07
N LEU A 80 -8.61 -18.57 9.58
CA LEU A 80 -8.26 -19.01 8.23
C LEU A 80 -8.39 -20.52 8.09
N GLN A 81 -7.93 -21.28 9.10
CA GLN A 81 -8.04 -22.74 9.13
C GLN A 81 -9.50 -23.21 9.18
N GLU A 82 -10.34 -22.55 9.98
CA GLU A 82 -11.79 -22.79 10.02
C GLU A 82 -12.46 -22.55 8.65
N ALA A 83 -11.87 -21.68 7.81
CA ALA A 83 -12.30 -21.41 6.44
C ALA A 83 -11.70 -22.36 5.39
N GLY A 84 -10.87 -23.33 5.80
CA GLY A 84 -10.15 -24.23 4.90
C GLY A 84 -8.91 -23.63 4.22
N MET A 85 -8.41 -22.48 4.70
CA MET A 85 -7.15 -21.89 4.23
C MET A 85 -5.99 -22.34 5.13
N ASP A 86 -4.82 -22.61 4.53
CA ASP A 86 -3.62 -22.96 5.29
C ASP A 86 -2.70 -21.73 5.49
N PRO A 87 -2.72 -21.09 6.66
CA PRO A 87 -1.84 -19.97 6.97
C PRO A 87 -0.36 -20.38 7.01
N ALA A 88 -0.03 -21.64 7.34
CA ALA A 88 1.35 -22.09 7.39
C ALA A 88 1.99 -22.22 6.00
N ALA A 89 1.18 -22.45 4.97
CA ALA A 89 1.60 -22.49 3.58
C ALA A 89 1.76 -21.09 2.94
N LEU A 90 1.36 -20.01 3.63
CA LEU A 90 1.48 -18.66 3.09
C LEU A 90 2.95 -18.25 2.96
N PRO A 91 3.39 -17.81 1.77
CA PRO A 91 4.79 -17.44 1.56
C PRO A 91 5.13 -16.25 2.44
N ARG A 92 6.20 -16.41 3.23
CA ARG A 92 6.75 -15.30 3.99
C ARG A 92 7.45 -14.36 3.01
N PRO A 93 7.10 -13.07 3.00
CA PRO A 93 7.81 -12.11 2.17
C PRO A 93 9.27 -12.02 2.61
N SER A 94 10.20 -12.08 1.65
CA SER A 94 11.57 -11.66 1.92
C SER A 94 11.50 -10.20 2.38
N ALA A 95 12.25 -9.85 3.43
CA ALA A 95 12.19 -8.52 4.02
C ALA A 95 12.56 -7.47 2.97
N ALA A 96 11.57 -6.90 2.31
CA ALA A 96 11.78 -5.84 1.33
C ALA A 96 12.26 -4.62 2.11
N ARG A 97 13.57 -4.36 1.98
CA ARG A 97 14.25 -3.22 2.60
C ARG A 97 13.51 -1.94 2.20
N GLY A 98 13.20 -1.10 3.18
CA GLY A 98 12.29 0.04 3.07
C GLY A 98 12.55 0.91 1.85
N ARG A 99 11.68 0.78 0.84
CA ARG A 99 11.75 1.59 -0.38
C ARG A 99 10.75 2.72 -0.36
N HIS A 100 11.02 3.66 -1.25
CA HIS A 100 10.14 4.75 -1.62
C HIS A 100 9.05 4.18 -2.55
N HIS A 101 7.79 4.32 -2.16
CA HIS A 101 6.64 3.80 -2.92
C HIS A 101 5.60 4.89 -3.12
N LEU A 102 5.08 5.00 -4.35
CA LEU A 102 4.03 5.93 -4.70
C LEU A 102 2.84 5.14 -5.24
N ALA A 103 1.74 5.12 -4.49
CA ALA A 103 0.52 4.39 -4.84
C ALA A 103 -0.70 5.31 -4.85
N PHE A 104 -1.84 4.83 -5.36
CA PHE A 104 -3.12 5.52 -5.13
C PHE A 104 -3.54 5.40 -3.68
N HIS A 105 -4.13 6.48 -3.16
CA HIS A 105 -4.84 6.41 -1.89
C HIS A 105 -6.15 5.61 -2.09
N PRO A 106 -6.50 4.66 -1.21
CA PRO A 106 -7.70 3.84 -1.39
C PRO A 106 -9.03 4.59 -1.26
N SER A 107 -9.04 5.86 -0.84
CA SER A 107 -10.22 6.72 -0.99
C SER A 107 -10.44 7.19 -2.44
N GLY A 108 -9.45 7.05 -3.32
CA GLY A 108 -9.47 7.57 -4.69
C GLY A 108 -9.17 9.07 -4.82
N GLU A 109 -9.06 9.79 -3.70
CA GLU A 109 -8.93 11.25 -3.66
C GLU A 109 -7.49 11.77 -3.85
N GLY A 110 -6.52 10.86 -3.99
CA GLY A 110 -5.12 11.25 -4.02
C GLY A 110 -4.14 10.10 -4.15
N PHE A 111 -2.89 10.41 -3.83
CA PHE A 111 -1.76 9.50 -3.86
C PHE A 111 -1.19 9.32 -2.45
N MET A 112 -0.64 8.13 -2.21
CA MET A 112 0.11 7.78 -1.00
C MET A 112 1.58 7.70 -1.34
N VAL A 113 2.36 8.54 -0.66
CA VAL A 113 3.83 8.55 -0.74
C VAL A 113 4.36 7.89 0.52
N LEU A 114 4.93 6.70 0.39
CA LEU A 114 5.46 5.90 1.49
C LEU A 114 6.98 5.79 1.37
N PHE A 115 7.69 6.07 2.46
CA PHE A 115 9.13 5.91 2.54
C PHE A 115 9.57 5.82 4.02
N PRO A 116 10.70 5.16 4.34
CA PRO A 116 11.27 5.21 5.68
C PRO A 116 11.58 6.65 6.08
N TYR A 117 11.65 6.94 7.39
CA TYR A 117 11.91 8.30 7.85
C TYR A 117 13.22 8.85 7.25
N ASN A 118 13.11 9.92 6.46
CA ASN A 118 14.22 10.60 5.84
C ASN A 118 13.94 12.11 5.83
N ALA A 119 14.66 12.87 6.67
CA ALA A 119 14.43 14.30 6.84
C ALA A 119 14.64 15.09 5.54
N ALA A 120 15.65 14.74 4.74
CA ALA A 120 15.93 15.39 3.46
C ALA A 120 14.79 15.15 2.45
N LEU A 121 14.26 13.93 2.41
CA LEU A 121 13.16 13.58 1.52
C LEU A 121 11.84 14.26 1.96
N ILE A 122 11.60 14.36 3.27
CA ILE A 122 10.44 15.11 3.81
C ILE A 122 10.56 16.60 3.43
N ALA A 123 11.74 17.20 3.59
CA ALA A 123 11.97 18.59 3.22
C ALA A 123 11.75 18.82 1.71
N ALA A 124 12.28 17.93 0.87
CA ALA A 124 12.09 17.98 -0.56
C ALA A 124 10.62 17.81 -0.98
N LEU A 125 9.91 16.87 -0.35
CA LEU A 125 8.48 16.64 -0.59
C LEU A 125 7.67 17.88 -0.23
N ARG A 126 7.89 18.47 0.95
CA ARG A 126 7.19 19.68 1.38
C ARG A 126 7.49 20.90 0.52
N ARG A 127 8.72 20.99 -0.02
CA ARG A 127 9.11 22.06 -0.94
C ARG A 127 8.43 21.93 -2.31
N ALA A 128 8.37 20.71 -2.84
CA ALA A 128 7.75 20.44 -4.13
C ALA A 128 6.21 20.42 -4.06
N PHE A 129 5.67 19.93 -2.95
CA PHE A 129 4.24 19.69 -2.74
C PHE A 129 3.82 20.16 -1.34
N PRO A 130 3.63 21.47 -1.13
CA PRO A 130 3.21 22.02 0.16
C PRO A 130 1.86 21.47 0.65
N GLN A 131 1.02 20.98 -0.26
CA GLN A 131 -0.25 20.33 0.02
C GLN A 131 -0.12 18.89 0.58
N ALA A 132 1.08 18.30 0.60
CA ALA A 132 1.30 16.96 1.13
C ALA A 132 1.05 16.91 2.65
N ARG A 133 0.19 15.99 3.08
CA ARG A 133 -0.22 15.82 4.48
C ARG A 133 0.29 14.50 5.03
N PHE A 134 1.02 14.56 6.14
CA PHE A 134 1.43 13.33 6.82
C PHE A 134 0.23 12.66 7.51
N ARG A 135 0.06 11.37 7.27
CA ARG A 135 -0.97 10.51 7.85
C ARG A 135 -0.27 9.31 8.49
N GLN A 136 -0.70 8.94 9.69
CA GLN A 136 -0.14 7.80 10.43
C GLN A 136 -1.02 6.55 10.38
N ASP A 137 -2.27 6.69 9.95
CA ASP A 137 -3.30 5.64 10.03
C ASP A 137 -3.80 5.27 8.63
N PRO A 138 -3.87 3.97 8.27
CA PRO A 138 -3.40 2.80 9.02
C PRO A 138 -1.88 2.54 8.86
N VAL A 139 -1.22 3.26 7.96
CA VAL A 139 0.23 3.21 7.72
C VAL A 139 0.80 4.63 7.69
N LYS A 140 2.06 4.81 8.05
CA LYS A 140 2.75 6.11 7.94
C LYS A 140 2.99 6.42 6.47
N HIS A 141 2.34 7.45 5.96
CA HIS A 141 2.46 7.90 4.58
C HIS A 141 2.23 9.41 4.48
N PHE A 142 2.70 10.02 3.40
CA PHE A 142 2.24 11.33 3.00
C PHE A 142 1.10 11.18 2.00
N PHE A 143 -0.05 11.73 2.35
CA PHE A 143 -1.18 11.88 1.46
C PHE A 143 -0.98 13.12 0.59
N LEU A 144 -1.04 12.95 -0.72
CA LEU A 144 -1.01 14.02 -1.68
C LEU A 144 -2.37 14.07 -2.40
N PRO A 145 -3.14 15.16 -2.29
CA PRO A 145 -4.42 15.26 -2.97
C PRO A 145 -4.24 15.21 -4.50
N ARG A 146 -5.27 14.70 -5.19
CA ARG A 146 -5.29 14.66 -6.66
C ARG A 146 -5.63 16.02 -7.29
N ASP A 147 -6.28 16.93 -6.58
CA ASP A 147 -6.56 18.30 -7.06
C ASP A 147 -5.83 19.32 -6.15
N PRO A 148 -4.99 20.22 -6.70
CA PRO A 148 -4.56 20.29 -8.10
C PRO A 148 -3.72 19.08 -8.52
N ASN A 149 -3.92 18.60 -9.76
CA ASN A 149 -3.20 17.43 -10.28
C ASN A 149 -1.70 17.68 -10.23
N PRO A 150 -0.96 16.91 -9.40
CA PRO A 150 0.47 17.10 -9.27
C PRO A 150 1.21 16.63 -10.54
N GLY A 151 0.54 15.89 -11.42
CA GLY A 151 0.90 15.65 -12.81
C GLY A 151 2.33 15.15 -13.02
N SER A 152 2.95 15.63 -14.10
CA SER A 152 4.33 15.29 -14.46
C SER A 152 5.37 15.73 -13.42
N ALA A 153 5.06 16.69 -12.54
CA ALA A 153 5.97 17.10 -11.47
C ALA A 153 6.14 15.99 -10.43
N LEU A 154 5.07 15.27 -10.08
CA LEU A 154 5.15 14.12 -9.17
C LEU A 154 5.91 12.96 -9.80
N LEU A 155 5.73 12.70 -11.09
CA LEU A 155 6.50 11.67 -11.79
C LEU A 155 8.00 11.98 -11.82
N ARG A 156 8.38 13.23 -12.12
CA ARG A 156 9.78 13.64 -12.07
C ARG A 156 10.36 13.51 -10.67
N TRP A 157 9.62 13.98 -9.66
CA TRP A 157 10.04 13.87 -8.26
C TRP A 157 10.21 12.41 -7.83
N ALA A 158 9.22 11.56 -8.16
CA ALA A 158 9.27 10.12 -7.91
C ALA A 158 10.50 9.49 -8.57
N ARG A 159 10.83 9.85 -9.81
CA ARG A 159 12.02 9.34 -10.51
C ARG A 159 13.33 9.81 -9.88
N ILE A 160 13.42 11.08 -9.47
CA ILE A 160 14.63 11.64 -8.81
C ILE A 160 14.94 10.91 -7.51
N TYR A 161 13.91 10.57 -6.74
CA TYR A 161 14.04 9.88 -5.47
C TYR A 161 13.80 8.38 -5.57
N GLU A 162 13.85 7.81 -6.78
CA GLU A 162 13.78 6.36 -7.02
C GLU A 162 12.54 5.68 -6.39
N PHE A 163 11.39 6.34 -6.48
CA PHE A 163 10.10 5.79 -6.06
C PHE A 163 9.64 4.70 -7.02
N THR A 164 9.26 3.56 -6.45
CA THR A 164 8.50 2.54 -7.18
C THR A 164 7.06 3.02 -7.35
N LEU A 165 6.60 3.10 -8.60
CA LEU A 165 5.22 3.47 -8.93
C LEU A 165 4.30 2.26 -8.78
N GLY A 166 3.17 2.47 -8.11
CA GLY A 166 2.07 1.53 -8.12
C GLY A 166 1.43 1.42 -9.52
N PRO A 167 0.73 0.31 -9.79
CA PRO A 167 -0.01 0.10 -11.03
C PRO A 167 -0.93 1.27 -11.37
N GLY A 168 -0.87 1.74 -12.62
CA GLY A 168 -1.74 2.83 -13.12
C GLY A 168 -1.40 4.24 -12.62
N VAL A 169 -0.49 4.40 -11.66
CA VAL A 169 -0.08 5.72 -11.13
C VAL A 169 0.54 6.58 -12.22
N GLN A 170 1.41 5.99 -13.04
CA GLN A 170 2.02 6.69 -14.17
C GLN A 170 0.97 7.23 -15.13
N ALA A 171 0.07 6.38 -15.62
CA ALA A 171 -0.99 6.76 -16.54
C ALA A 171 -1.93 7.84 -15.96
N ALA A 172 -2.21 7.82 -14.65
CA ALA A 172 -3.06 8.84 -14.02
C ALA A 172 -2.37 10.20 -13.86
N LEU A 173 -1.04 10.22 -13.70
CA LEU A 173 -0.25 11.45 -13.60
C LEU A 173 0.13 12.03 -14.98
N GLU A 174 0.19 11.18 -16.02
CA GLU A 174 0.36 11.59 -17.42
C GLU A 174 -0.93 12.11 -18.03
N ARG A 175 -2.10 11.67 -17.54
CA ARG A 175 -3.39 12.21 -17.96
C ARG A 175 -3.52 13.67 -17.50
N PRO A 176 -3.65 14.64 -18.42
CA PRO A 176 -3.98 16.00 -18.04
C PRO A 176 -5.33 16.00 -17.33
N ASP A 177 -5.46 16.83 -16.29
CA ASP A 177 -6.73 17.08 -15.62
C ASP A 177 -7.73 17.50 -16.71
N SER A 178 -8.73 16.66 -17.00
CA SER A 178 -9.79 16.98 -17.94
C SER A 178 -10.73 18.02 -17.29
N LYS A 179 -10.19 19.21 -16.98
CA LYS A 179 -10.94 20.45 -16.85
C LYS A 179 -10.87 21.17 -18.21
N GLU A 180 -11.36 20.50 -19.25
CA GLU A 180 -11.84 21.14 -20.48
C GLU A 180 -13.27 20.63 -20.73
N ARG A 181 -14.21 21.24 -20.02
CA ARG A 181 -15.66 21.37 -20.30
C ARG A 181 -16.13 22.52 -19.39
N THR A 182 -16.70 23.63 -19.81
CA THR A 182 -17.15 24.17 -21.09
C THR A 182 -17.46 25.64 -20.79
N GLU A 183 -16.92 26.60 -21.53
CA GLU A 183 -17.53 27.92 -21.76
C GLU A 183 -17.32 28.31 -23.23
#